data_AF-A0A6G1M6M4-F1
#
_entry.id   AF-A0A6G1M6M4-F1
#
_cell.length_a   1.000
_cell.length_b   1.000
_cell.length_c   1.000
_cell.angle_alpha   90.00
_cell.angle_beta   90.00
_cell.angle_gamma   90.00
#
_symmetry.space_group_name_H-M   'P 1'
#
loop_
_entity.id
_entity.type
_entity.pdbx_description
1 polymer ?
#
loop_
_entity_poly.entity_id
_entity_poly.type
_entity_poly.pdbx_seq_one_letter_code
_entity_poly.pdbx_strand_id
1 'polypeptide(L)'
;MSVASLRYLFTPELLDGRLLSDISDTTQRDGAAKREESSASGKAPAKRTSPSRWQTLEYFVYYIIVIIAVPSMFKAAYDISKEDHPNYLRYSSILSKGWIPGRKVDNTDMQYKGFRDNIPILFVVLLGHSALRKLSTKILGNGNIDSRILFDNFFAAVFLLALHGISYFKVLFLMATNYAIVKYFGPSKATPFVSWGFNLVFLFLNEWNRGYMFGRMFGPEYGWIDSKYGGIMPRWEVHFNFTMLRIISFNMDYYWALTTGPDLEV
;
A
#
# COMPACT_ATOMS: atom_id res chain seq x y z
N MET A 1 31.19 10.89 4.21
CA MET A 1 30.16 11.34 3.25
C MET A 1 29.84 12.79 3.57
N SER A 2 29.96 13.72 2.62
CA SER A 2 29.73 15.15 2.91
C SER A 2 28.23 15.45 3.06
N VAL A 3 27.87 16.51 3.77
CA VAL A 3 26.47 16.97 3.90
C VAL A 3 25.84 17.26 2.53
N ALA A 4 26.63 17.74 1.58
CA ALA A 4 26.20 17.92 0.19
C ALA A 4 25.88 16.59 -0.50
N SER A 5 26.66 15.53 -0.24
CA SER A 5 26.41 14.18 -0.76
C SER A 5 25.13 13.57 -0.18
N LEU A 6 24.87 13.82 1.11
CA LEU A 6 23.62 13.42 1.76
C LEU A 6 22.41 14.17 1.19
N ARG A 7 22.50 15.49 1.00
CA ARG A 7 21.42 16.27 0.39
C ARG A 7 21.11 15.82 -1.03
N TYR A 8 22.13 15.46 -1.80
CA TYR A 8 22.00 14.93 -3.16
C TYR A 8 21.24 13.59 -3.18
N LEU A 9 21.50 12.69 -2.23
CA LEU A 9 20.78 11.40 -2.11
C LEU A 9 19.28 11.55 -1.80
N PHE A 10 18.87 12.68 -1.21
CA PHE A 10 17.48 12.96 -0.88
C PHE A 10 16.83 13.96 -1.84
N THR A 11 17.42 14.24 -3.00
CA THR A 11 16.73 15.06 -3.99
C THR A 11 15.59 14.25 -4.62
N PRO A 12 14.47 14.90 -4.98
CA PRO A 12 13.29 14.22 -5.54
C PRO A 12 13.62 13.33 -6.75
N GLU A 13 14.61 13.71 -7.54
CA GLU A 13 15.04 13.01 -8.77
C GLU A 13 15.73 11.68 -8.48
N LEU A 14 16.39 11.55 -7.32
CA LEU A 14 17.05 10.31 -6.88
C LEU A 14 16.09 9.40 -6.10
N LEU A 15 15.10 10.00 -5.44
CA LEU A 15 14.07 9.29 -4.68
C LEU A 15 12.95 8.75 -5.59
N ASP A 16 12.68 9.41 -6.73
CA ASP A 16 11.71 8.96 -7.72
C ASP A 16 12.38 8.57 -9.04
N GLY A 17 12.54 7.25 -9.24
CA GLY A 17 13.12 6.69 -10.46
C GLY A 17 12.34 6.98 -11.74
N ARG A 18 11.11 7.51 -11.66
CA ARG A 18 10.33 7.96 -12.83
C ARG A 18 10.82 9.28 -13.41
N LEU A 19 11.43 10.14 -12.59
CA LEU A 19 11.98 11.43 -13.05
C LEU A 19 13.30 11.26 -13.81
N LEU A 20 13.99 10.13 -13.63
CA LEU A 20 15.23 9.82 -14.33
C LEU A 20 15.00 9.42 -15.80
N SER A 21 13.84 8.84 -16.14
CA SER A 21 13.52 8.50 -17.53
C SER A 21 13.25 9.73 -18.40
N ASP A 22 12.69 10.81 -17.82
CA ASP A 22 12.45 12.07 -18.55
C ASP A 22 13.76 12.75 -19.00
N ILE A 23 14.85 12.61 -18.24
CA ILE A 23 16.15 13.20 -18.58
C ILE A 23 16.78 12.46 -19.78
N SER A 24 16.61 11.14 -19.86
CA SER A 24 17.08 10.34 -20.99
C SER A 24 16.46 10.80 -22.32
N ASP A 25 15.14 11.01 -22.32
CA ASP A 25 14.41 11.43 -23.52
C ASP A 25 14.63 12.91 -23.87
N THR A 26 14.82 13.77 -22.87
CA THR A 26 15.13 15.20 -23.11
C THR A 26 16.51 15.37 -23.74
N THR A 27 17.51 14.61 -23.29
CA THR A 27 18.89 14.71 -23.81
C THR A 27 19.01 14.16 -25.25
N GLN A 28 18.17 13.20 -25.65
CA GLN A 28 18.13 12.72 -27.04
C GLN A 28 17.40 13.67 -27.99
N ARG A 29 16.39 14.42 -27.51
CA ARG A 29 15.68 15.42 -28.32
C ARG A 29 16.52 16.68 -28.57
N ASP A 30 17.33 17.10 -27.60
CA ASP A 30 18.16 18.32 -27.70
C ASP A 30 19.32 18.20 -28.71
N GLY A 31 19.78 16.97 -29.01
CA GLY A 31 20.82 16.73 -30.01
C GLY A 31 20.35 16.85 -31.47
N ALA A 32 19.06 16.63 -31.72
CA ALA A 32 18.47 16.65 -33.06
C ALA A 32 17.84 18.01 -33.42
N ALA A 33 17.50 18.84 -32.42
CA ALA A 33 16.75 20.09 -32.61
C ALA A 33 17.63 21.34 -32.83
N LYS A 34 18.97 21.22 -32.91
CA LYS A 34 19.89 22.37 -33.05
C LYS A 34 20.06 22.90 -34.49
N ARG A 35 19.12 22.63 -35.37
CA ARG A 35 18.95 23.27 -36.69
C ARG A 35 17.48 23.60 -36.88
N GLU A 36 17.06 24.71 -36.29
CA GLU A 36 15.94 25.58 -36.73
C GLU A 36 15.65 26.58 -35.61
N GLU A 37 16.58 27.50 -35.41
CA GLU A 37 16.36 28.68 -34.57
C GLU A 37 15.82 29.79 -35.49
N SER A 38 14.49 29.92 -35.61
CA SER A 38 13.87 31.23 -35.82
C SER A 38 12.39 31.23 -35.42
N SER A 39 12.05 32.15 -34.53
CA SER A 39 10.70 32.65 -34.23
C SER A 39 9.64 31.64 -33.74
N ALA A 40 9.51 31.47 -32.42
CA ALA A 40 8.22 31.43 -31.74
C ALA A 40 8.38 31.46 -30.21
N SER A 41 7.83 32.51 -29.60
CA SER A 41 7.34 32.63 -28.21
C SER A 41 7.83 31.57 -27.20
N GLY A 42 8.87 31.94 -26.44
CA GLY A 42 9.26 31.19 -25.24
C GLY A 42 8.17 31.27 -24.18
N LYS A 43 7.32 30.24 -24.11
CA LYS A 43 6.44 30.01 -22.95
C LYS A 43 7.31 29.90 -21.69
N ALA A 44 6.98 30.70 -20.68
CA ALA A 44 7.65 30.66 -19.38
C ALA A 44 7.59 29.23 -18.79
N PRO A 45 8.67 28.73 -18.16
CA PRO A 45 8.66 27.43 -17.50
C PRO A 45 7.55 27.38 -16.44
N ALA A 46 6.90 26.23 -16.35
CA ALA A 46 5.76 25.95 -15.50
C ALA A 46 5.89 26.56 -14.08
N LYS A 47 4.77 27.12 -13.61
CA LYS A 47 4.53 27.76 -12.31
C LYS A 47 5.44 27.17 -11.21
N ARG A 48 6.44 27.95 -10.79
CA ARG A 48 7.33 27.62 -9.66
C ARG A 48 6.46 27.22 -8.47
N THR A 49 6.66 26.01 -7.93
CA THR A 49 6.01 25.54 -6.70
C THR A 49 6.18 26.57 -5.60
N SER A 50 5.12 26.85 -4.84
CA SER A 50 5.18 27.82 -3.73
C SER A 50 6.30 27.43 -2.74
N PRO A 51 7.03 28.40 -2.16
CA PRO A 51 8.09 28.09 -1.21
C PRO A 51 7.55 27.32 -0.01
N SER A 52 8.40 26.45 0.55
CA SER A 52 8.04 25.57 1.65
C SER A 52 7.58 26.40 2.87
N ARG A 53 6.45 26.05 3.49
CA ARG A 53 5.90 26.77 4.66
C ARG A 53 6.43 26.27 6.00
N TRP A 54 7.44 25.41 5.99
CA TRP A 54 8.00 24.73 7.17
C TRP A 54 8.64 25.68 8.19
N GLN A 55 8.99 26.91 7.75
CA GLN A 55 9.61 27.96 8.58
C GLN A 55 8.65 29.10 8.93
N THR A 56 7.35 28.93 8.69
CA THR A 56 6.36 29.94 9.11
C THR A 56 6.10 29.84 10.61
N LEU A 57 5.72 30.96 11.24
CA LEU A 57 5.36 30.99 12.66
C LEU A 57 4.21 30.02 12.97
N GLU A 58 3.21 29.96 12.08
CA GLU A 58 2.11 28.99 12.17
C GLU A 58 2.64 27.54 12.24
N TYR A 59 3.59 27.19 11.36
CA TYR A 59 4.16 25.85 11.33
C TYR A 59 5.03 25.54 12.56
N PHE A 60 5.67 26.56 13.14
CA PHE A 60 6.39 26.41 14.41
C PHE A 60 5.44 26.09 15.57
N VAL A 61 4.26 26.72 15.61
CA VAL A 61 3.21 26.37 16.58
C VAL A 61 2.78 24.91 16.42
N TYR A 62 2.61 24.42 15.18
CA TYR A 62 2.31 23.01 14.96
C TYR A 62 3.42 22.09 15.46
N TYR A 63 4.71 22.42 15.28
CA TYR A 63 5.80 21.62 15.85
C TYR A 63 5.72 21.54 17.37
N ILE A 64 5.48 22.66 18.05
CA ILE A 64 5.33 22.68 19.51
C ILE A 64 4.17 21.78 19.93
N ILE A 65 3.01 21.91 19.27
CA ILE A 65 1.85 21.07 19.56
C ILE A 65 2.20 19.59 19.38
N VAL A 66 2.83 19.20 18.27
CA VAL A 66 3.19 17.81 17.99
C VAL A 66 4.20 17.28 19.01
N ILE A 67 5.25 18.05 19.33
CA ILE A 67 6.29 17.69 20.29
C ILE A 67 5.72 17.50 21.70
N ILE A 68 4.66 18.22 22.07
CA ILE A 68 3.99 18.06 23.37
C ILE A 68 2.94 16.96 23.32
N ALA A 69 2.03 17.01 22.35
CA ALA A 69 0.87 16.14 22.27
C ALA A 69 1.29 14.68 22.05
N VAL A 70 2.21 14.39 21.12
CA VAL A 70 2.58 13.01 20.78
C VAL A 70 3.20 12.28 21.98
N PRO A 71 4.24 12.82 22.66
CA PRO A 71 4.75 12.21 23.89
C PRO A 71 3.70 12.11 25.01
N SER A 72 2.79 13.10 25.12
CA SER A 72 1.71 13.06 26.10
C SER A 72 0.72 11.92 25.83
N MET A 73 0.41 11.62 24.57
CA MET A 73 -0.41 10.46 24.18
C MET A 73 0.25 9.14 24.59
N PHE A 74 1.56 9.00 24.33
CA PHE A 74 2.30 7.81 24.76
C PHE A 74 2.37 7.70 26.28
N LYS A 75 2.62 8.81 26.98
CA LYS A 75 2.65 8.85 28.44
C LYS A 75 1.30 8.47 29.05
N ALA A 76 0.20 9.00 28.50
CA ALA A 76 -1.14 8.69 28.96
C ALA A 76 -1.46 7.19 28.81
N ALA A 77 -1.15 6.61 27.64
CA ALA A 77 -1.30 5.17 27.42
C ALA A 77 -0.41 4.35 28.38
N TYR A 78 0.84 4.78 28.59
CA TYR A 78 1.76 4.14 29.52
C TYR A 78 1.24 4.17 30.96
N ASP A 79 0.78 5.31 31.44
CA ASP A 79 0.29 5.49 32.82
C ASP A 79 -0.99 4.68 33.08
N ILE A 80 -1.93 4.66 32.13
CA ILE A 80 -3.13 3.82 32.23
C ILE A 80 -2.74 2.34 32.21
N SER A 81 -1.72 1.93 31.46
CA SER A 81 -1.34 0.51 31.34
C SER A 81 -0.63 -0.09 32.57
N LYS A 82 -0.35 0.70 33.61
CA LYS A 82 0.34 0.22 34.81
C LYS A 82 -0.57 -0.62 35.71
N GLU A 83 0.04 -1.58 36.41
CA GLU A 83 -0.69 -2.48 37.32
C GLU A 83 -1.20 -1.78 38.59
N ASP A 84 -0.58 -0.66 38.97
CA ASP A 84 -0.98 0.21 40.08
C ASP A 84 -2.14 1.15 39.73
N HIS A 85 -2.56 1.20 38.46
CA HIS A 85 -3.63 2.09 38.04
C HIS A 85 -4.99 1.63 38.62
N PRO A 86 -5.84 2.54 39.15
CA PRO A 86 -7.10 2.16 39.80
C PRO A 86 -8.04 1.33 38.91
N ASN A 87 -7.99 1.56 37.58
CA ASN A 87 -8.81 0.83 36.62
C ASN A 87 -8.20 -0.49 36.14
N TYR A 88 -6.99 -0.88 36.58
CA TYR A 88 -6.28 -2.06 36.06
C TYR A 88 -7.09 -3.34 36.17
N LEU A 89 -7.80 -3.53 37.29
CA LEU A 89 -8.64 -4.70 37.52
C LEU A 89 -9.80 -4.85 36.51
N ARG A 90 -10.20 -3.78 35.81
CA ARG A 90 -11.29 -3.84 34.82
C ARG A 90 -10.89 -4.53 33.52
N TYR A 91 -9.61 -4.51 33.16
CA TYR A 91 -9.10 -5.08 31.91
C TYR A 91 -7.97 -6.08 32.12
N SER A 92 -7.48 -6.28 33.34
CA SER A 92 -6.38 -7.22 33.62
C SER A 92 -6.65 -8.66 33.15
N SER A 93 -7.92 -9.07 33.11
CA SER A 93 -8.37 -10.39 32.66
C SER A 93 -8.19 -10.62 31.15
N ILE A 94 -8.18 -9.56 30.34
CA ILE A 94 -8.00 -9.64 28.89
C ILE A 94 -6.54 -9.43 28.47
N LEU A 95 -5.65 -9.11 29.41
CA LEU A 95 -4.23 -8.92 29.16
C LEU A 95 -3.48 -10.26 29.17
N SER A 96 -2.63 -10.46 28.17
CA SER A 96 -1.75 -11.63 28.08
C SER A 96 -0.28 -11.22 28.13
N LYS A 97 0.61 -12.16 28.47
CA LYS A 97 2.06 -11.93 28.38
C LYS A 97 2.42 -11.63 26.92
N GLY A 98 3.07 -10.49 26.68
CA GLY A 98 3.42 -10.02 25.33
C GLY A 98 4.93 -10.00 25.06
N TRP A 99 5.29 -9.28 24.00
CA TRP A 99 6.68 -9.07 23.58
C TRP A 99 7.38 -7.94 24.34
N ILE A 100 6.65 -7.15 25.14
CA ILE A 100 7.21 -6.07 25.96
C ILE A 100 7.72 -6.67 27.28
N PRO A 101 9.03 -6.59 27.59
CA PRO A 101 9.58 -7.15 28.82
C PRO A 101 8.88 -6.59 30.07
N GLY A 102 8.42 -7.48 30.95
CA GLY A 102 7.79 -7.10 32.22
C GLY A 102 6.40 -6.46 32.08
N ARG A 103 5.76 -6.50 30.90
CA ARG A 103 4.41 -5.94 30.70
C ARG A 103 3.49 -6.93 30.01
N LYS A 104 2.22 -6.90 30.41
CA LYS A 104 1.14 -7.59 29.68
C LYS A 104 0.60 -6.67 28.59
N VAL A 105 0.10 -7.27 27.52
CA VAL A 105 -0.47 -6.58 26.35
C VAL A 105 -1.89 -7.03 26.13
N ASP A 106 -2.73 -6.13 25.63
CA ASP A 106 -4.03 -6.50 25.09
C ASP A 106 -3.85 -7.13 23.70
N ASN A 107 -4.28 -8.39 23.60
CA ASN A 107 -4.22 -9.19 22.39
C ASN A 107 -5.61 -9.71 21.98
N THR A 108 -6.68 -9.05 22.43
CA THR A 108 -8.06 -9.44 22.10
C THR A 108 -8.43 -9.17 20.65
N ASP A 109 -7.85 -8.15 20.04
CA ASP A 109 -8.04 -7.83 18.64
C ASP A 109 -7.35 -8.87 17.75
N MET A 110 -8.14 -9.71 17.06
CA MET A 110 -7.63 -10.77 16.20
C MET A 110 -6.76 -10.25 15.03
N GLN A 111 -7.03 -9.06 14.51
CA GLN A 111 -6.29 -8.49 13.39
C GLN A 111 -4.88 -8.08 13.82
N TYR A 112 -4.76 -7.35 14.93
CA TYR A 112 -3.46 -6.97 15.46
C TYR A 112 -2.73 -8.14 16.12
N LYS A 113 -3.46 -9.07 16.75
CA LYS A 113 -2.90 -10.31 17.30
C LYS A 113 -2.19 -11.13 16.23
N GLY A 114 -2.86 -11.38 15.11
CA GLY A 114 -2.30 -12.13 13.99
C GLY A 114 -1.00 -11.53 13.48
N PHE A 115 -0.92 -10.20 13.35
CA PHE A 115 0.33 -9.53 12.96
C PHE A 115 1.41 -9.63 14.05
N ARG A 116 1.09 -9.27 15.30
CA ARG A 116 2.05 -9.18 16.42
C ARG A 116 2.69 -10.52 16.75
N ASP A 117 1.87 -11.56 16.84
CA ASP A 117 2.32 -12.92 17.15
C ASP A 117 3.26 -13.46 16.07
N ASN A 118 3.17 -12.92 14.85
CA ASN A 118 3.95 -13.33 13.68
C ASN A 118 5.07 -12.34 13.30
N ILE A 119 5.39 -11.31 14.11
CA ILE A 119 6.47 -10.37 13.80
C ILE A 119 7.80 -11.07 13.48
N PRO A 120 8.28 -12.06 14.27
CA PRO A 120 9.55 -12.74 13.96
C PRO A 120 9.53 -13.46 12.60
N ILE A 121 8.45 -14.17 12.29
CA ILE A 121 8.33 -14.89 11.02
C ILE A 121 8.19 -13.92 9.84
N LEU A 122 7.44 -12.82 10.00
CA LEU A 122 7.34 -11.77 8.99
C LEU A 122 8.70 -11.13 8.71
N PHE A 123 9.53 -10.94 9.74
CA PHE A 123 10.89 -10.43 9.57
C PHE A 123 11.78 -11.41 8.78
N VAL A 124 11.71 -12.71 9.10
CA VAL A 124 12.41 -13.75 8.34
C VAL A 124 11.94 -13.78 6.89
N VAL A 125 10.64 -13.71 6.65
CA VAL A 125 10.08 -13.67 5.29
C VAL A 125 10.54 -12.42 4.53
N LEU A 126 10.59 -11.25 5.18
CA LEU A 126 11.06 -10.01 4.58
C LEU A 126 12.54 -10.09 4.15
N LEU A 127 13.39 -10.63 5.03
CA LEU A 127 14.80 -10.85 4.72
C LEU A 127 14.96 -11.89 3.62
N GLY A 128 14.22 -13.00 3.70
CA GLY A 128 14.19 -14.06 2.70
C GLY A 128 13.75 -13.55 1.33
N HIS A 129 12.67 -12.78 1.27
CA HIS A 129 12.19 -12.12 0.05
C HIS A 129 13.29 -11.24 -0.56
N SER A 130 13.91 -10.37 0.25
CA SER A 130 14.96 -9.47 -0.20
C SER A 130 16.19 -10.22 -0.73
N ALA A 131 16.58 -11.31 -0.07
CA ALA A 131 17.69 -12.17 -0.50
C ALA A 131 17.35 -12.93 -1.78
N LEU A 132 16.16 -13.54 -1.87
CA LEU A 132 15.67 -14.25 -3.04
C LEU A 132 15.55 -13.31 -4.25
N ARG A 133 15.09 -12.08 -4.05
CA ARG A 133 15.01 -11.07 -5.11
C ARG A 133 16.38 -10.68 -5.64
N LYS A 134 17.36 -10.48 -4.75
CA LYS A 134 18.75 -10.22 -5.17
C LYS A 134 19.33 -11.42 -5.93
N LEU A 135 19.09 -12.63 -5.43
CA LEU A 135 19.58 -13.86 -6.07
C LEU A 135 18.94 -14.06 -7.45
N SER A 136 17.63 -13.85 -7.59
CA SER A 136 16.93 -13.98 -8.86
C SER A 136 17.48 -12.99 -9.90
N THR A 137 17.73 -11.74 -9.52
CA THR A 137 18.36 -10.75 -10.42
C THR A 137 19.79 -11.11 -10.84
N LYS A 138 20.53 -11.85 -9.99
CA LYS A 138 21.89 -12.30 -10.28
C LYS A 138 21.91 -13.53 -11.20
N ILE A 139 20.96 -14.45 -11.03
CA ILE A 139 20.87 -15.71 -11.80
C ILE A 139 20.19 -15.50 -13.15
N LEU A 140 19.07 -14.77 -13.20
CA LEU A 140 18.22 -14.62 -14.40
C LEU A 140 18.67 -13.48 -15.34
N GLY A 141 19.90 -12.99 -15.17
CA GLY A 141 20.46 -11.94 -16.01
C GLY A 141 20.10 -10.52 -15.55
N ASN A 142 21.12 -9.81 -15.06
CA ASN A 142 21.26 -8.36 -14.88
C ASN A 142 19.99 -7.49 -14.98
N GLY A 143 19.08 -7.64 -14.01
CA GLY A 143 18.10 -6.59 -13.71
C GLY A 143 17.10 -6.27 -14.81
N ASN A 144 16.84 -7.19 -15.75
CA ASN A 144 15.72 -7.05 -16.69
C ASN A 144 14.42 -6.84 -15.91
N ILE A 145 13.62 -5.85 -16.32
CA ILE A 145 12.35 -5.52 -15.68
C ILE A 145 11.39 -6.70 -15.72
N ASP A 146 11.42 -7.51 -16.79
CA ASP A 146 10.58 -8.70 -16.94
C ASP A 146 10.89 -9.76 -15.89
N SER A 147 12.17 -10.04 -15.64
CA SER A 147 12.60 -10.99 -14.62
C SER A 147 12.19 -10.54 -13.22
N ARG A 148 12.18 -9.22 -12.97
CA ARG A 148 11.70 -8.65 -11.69
C ARG A 148 10.19 -8.77 -11.55
N ILE A 149 9.44 -8.43 -12.59
CA ILE A 149 7.98 -8.55 -12.62
C ILE A 149 7.58 -10.02 -12.41
N LEU A 150 8.25 -10.96 -13.09
CA LEU A 150 7.99 -12.38 -12.94
C LEU A 150 8.24 -12.86 -11.51
N PHE A 151 9.40 -12.50 -10.94
CA PHE A 151 9.73 -12.86 -9.56
C PHE A 151 8.72 -12.26 -8.57
N ASP A 152 8.42 -10.97 -8.68
CA ASP A 152 7.53 -10.26 -7.75
C ASP A 152 6.11 -10.85 -7.82
N ASN A 153 5.60 -11.17 -9.02
CA ASN A 153 4.29 -11.82 -9.18
C ASN A 153 4.28 -13.27 -8.66
N PHE A 154 5.32 -14.05 -8.95
CA PHE A 154 5.42 -15.42 -8.46
C PHE A 154 5.49 -15.47 -6.93
N PHE A 155 6.37 -14.65 -6.34
CA PHE A 155 6.48 -14.56 -4.90
C PHE A 155 5.17 -14.09 -4.27
N ALA A 156 4.52 -13.06 -4.84
CA ALA A 156 3.23 -12.59 -4.37
C ALA A 156 2.15 -13.68 -4.43
N ALA A 157 2.11 -14.48 -5.51
CA ALA A 157 1.17 -15.59 -5.63
C ALA A 157 1.39 -16.66 -4.54
N VAL A 158 2.64 -17.10 -4.34
CA VAL A 158 3.00 -18.06 -3.28
C VAL A 158 2.65 -17.50 -1.90
N PHE A 159 3.00 -16.24 -1.65
CA PHE A 159 2.75 -15.57 -0.38
C PHE A 159 1.26 -15.43 -0.09
N LEU A 160 0.45 -14.99 -1.07
CA LEU A 160 -0.99 -14.87 -0.91
C LEU A 160 -1.69 -16.22 -0.80
N LEU A 161 -1.23 -17.26 -1.49
CA LEU A 161 -1.72 -18.63 -1.31
C LEU A 161 -1.40 -19.14 0.10
N ALA A 162 -0.21 -18.88 0.64
CA ALA A 162 0.11 -19.25 2.02
C ALA A 162 -0.76 -18.51 3.04
N LEU A 163 -1.00 -17.21 2.83
CA LEU A 163 -1.81 -16.41 3.74
C LEU A 163 -3.30 -16.72 3.65
N HIS A 164 -3.88 -16.80 2.46
CA HIS A 164 -5.33 -16.85 2.27
C HIS A 164 -5.85 -18.17 1.69
N GLY A 165 -4.94 -19.10 1.37
CA GLY A 165 -5.28 -20.41 0.83
C GLY A 165 -6.14 -20.30 -0.42
N ILE A 166 -7.25 -21.03 -0.45
CA ILE A 166 -8.20 -21.04 -1.58
C ILE A 166 -8.85 -19.67 -1.83
N SER A 167 -8.94 -18.81 -0.82
CA SER A 167 -9.51 -17.46 -0.97
C SER A 167 -8.62 -16.53 -1.81
N TYR A 168 -7.37 -16.90 -2.09
CA TYR A 168 -6.52 -16.24 -3.10
C TYR A 168 -7.24 -16.07 -4.44
N PHE A 169 -7.97 -17.10 -4.90
CA PHE A 169 -8.68 -17.05 -6.17
C PHE A 169 -9.86 -16.07 -6.15
N LYS A 170 -10.50 -15.86 -4.98
CA LYS A 170 -11.54 -14.84 -4.80
C LYS A 170 -10.95 -13.44 -4.93
N VAL A 171 -9.79 -13.21 -4.32
CA VAL A 171 -9.05 -11.93 -4.42
C VAL A 171 -8.64 -11.65 -5.86
N LEU A 172 -8.07 -12.64 -6.56
CA LEU A 172 -7.72 -12.50 -7.97
C LEU A 172 -8.95 -12.21 -8.83
N PHE A 173 -10.06 -12.91 -8.60
CA PHE A 173 -11.31 -12.67 -9.31
C PHE A 173 -11.76 -11.21 -9.15
N LEU A 174 -11.85 -10.69 -7.92
CA LEU A 174 -12.29 -9.32 -7.69
C LEU A 174 -11.34 -8.28 -8.29
N MET A 175 -10.03 -8.54 -8.28
CA MET A 175 -9.03 -7.68 -8.90
C MET A 175 -9.14 -7.71 -10.43
N ALA A 176 -9.29 -8.89 -11.02
CA ALA A 176 -9.44 -9.07 -12.46
C ALA A 176 -10.74 -8.45 -12.99
N THR A 177 -11.87 -8.62 -12.28
CA THR A 177 -13.14 -7.99 -12.63
C THR A 177 -13.03 -6.47 -12.60
N ASN A 178 -12.38 -5.91 -11.58
CA ASN A 178 -12.13 -4.46 -11.52
C ASN A 178 -11.27 -3.94 -12.68
N TYR A 179 -10.21 -4.67 -13.00
CA TYR A 179 -9.37 -4.35 -14.16
C TYR A 179 -10.15 -4.45 -15.47
N ALA A 180 -11.01 -5.45 -15.62
CA ALA A 180 -11.87 -5.61 -16.77
C ALA A 180 -12.89 -4.47 -16.88
N ILE A 181 -13.50 -4.03 -15.76
CA ILE A 181 -14.42 -2.88 -15.73
C ILE A 181 -13.74 -1.64 -16.31
N VAL A 182 -12.57 -1.26 -15.79
CA VAL A 182 -11.91 -0.03 -16.25
C VAL A 182 -11.44 -0.13 -17.70
N LYS A 183 -10.98 -1.31 -18.15
CA LYS A 183 -10.60 -1.54 -19.55
C LYS A 183 -11.78 -1.56 -20.52
N TYR A 184 -12.93 -2.05 -20.08
CA TYR A 184 -14.14 -2.11 -20.90
C TYR A 184 -14.80 -0.73 -21.04
N PHE A 185 -15.00 -0.01 -19.94
CA PHE A 185 -15.66 1.30 -19.97
C PHE A 185 -14.72 2.45 -20.40
N GLY A 186 -13.41 2.31 -20.20
CA GLY A 186 -12.41 3.25 -20.70
C GLY A 186 -12.67 4.71 -20.28
N PRO A 187 -12.68 5.68 -21.23
CA PRO A 187 -12.94 7.10 -20.95
C PRO A 187 -14.42 7.42 -20.70
N SER A 188 -15.31 6.43 -20.68
CA SER A 188 -16.73 6.67 -20.43
C SER A 188 -16.96 7.26 -19.03
N LYS A 189 -17.88 8.23 -18.94
CA LYS A 189 -18.34 8.77 -17.65
C LYS A 189 -18.94 7.70 -16.73
N ALA A 190 -19.30 6.53 -17.26
CA ALA A 190 -19.75 5.38 -16.47
C ALA A 190 -18.61 4.71 -15.67
N THR A 191 -17.35 4.84 -16.08
CA THR A 191 -16.20 4.15 -15.46
C THR A 191 -16.10 4.39 -13.95
N PRO A 192 -16.18 5.65 -13.44
CA PRO A 192 -16.18 5.90 -12.01
C PRO A 192 -17.36 5.26 -11.28
N PHE A 193 -18.58 5.42 -11.82
CA PHE A 193 -19.80 4.92 -11.17
C PHE A 193 -19.82 3.40 -11.08
N VAL A 194 -19.45 2.70 -12.16
CA VAL A 194 -19.40 1.23 -12.17
C VAL A 194 -18.27 0.73 -11.26
N SER A 195 -17.08 1.37 -11.29
CA SER A 195 -15.97 0.99 -10.42
C SER A 195 -16.33 1.14 -8.93
N TRP A 196 -16.87 2.29 -8.53
CA TRP A 196 -17.31 2.51 -7.15
C TRP A 196 -18.48 1.60 -6.76
N GLY A 197 -19.50 1.52 -7.61
CA GLY A 197 -20.68 0.70 -7.36
C GLY A 197 -20.33 -0.78 -7.16
N PHE A 198 -19.51 -1.34 -8.04
CA PHE A 198 -19.03 -2.72 -7.93
C PHE A 198 -18.28 -2.96 -6.61
N ASN A 199 -17.31 -2.11 -6.29
CA ASN A 199 -16.49 -2.29 -5.08
C ASN A 199 -17.28 -2.08 -3.79
N LEU A 200 -18.22 -1.12 -3.75
CA LEU A 200 -19.08 -0.92 -2.59
C LEU A 200 -20.02 -2.11 -2.37
N VAL A 201 -20.65 -2.60 -3.44
CA VAL A 201 -21.51 -3.80 -3.36
C VAL A 201 -20.71 -4.99 -2.84
N PHE A 202 -19.53 -5.25 -3.39
CA PHE A 202 -18.70 -6.36 -2.94
C PHE A 202 -18.13 -6.16 -1.54
N LEU A 203 -17.86 -4.93 -1.10
CA LEU A 203 -17.49 -4.67 0.30
C LEU A 203 -18.60 -5.13 1.25
N PHE A 204 -19.86 -4.78 0.97
CA PHE A 204 -20.99 -5.24 1.78
C PHE A 204 -21.24 -6.74 1.68
N LEU A 205 -21.20 -7.31 0.47
CA LEU A 205 -21.40 -8.75 0.27
C LEU A 205 -20.31 -9.58 0.96
N ASN A 206 -19.06 -9.14 0.91
CA ASN A 206 -17.95 -9.82 1.56
C ASN A 206 -18.11 -9.82 3.08
N GLU A 207 -18.53 -8.69 3.68
CA GLU A 207 -18.78 -8.61 5.13
C GLU A 207 -19.99 -9.45 5.53
N TRP A 208 -21.11 -9.34 4.79
CA TRP A 208 -22.34 -10.06 5.06
C TRP A 208 -22.12 -11.58 5.04
N ASN A 209 -21.36 -12.07 4.05
CA ASN A 209 -21.05 -13.48 3.88
C ASN A 209 -19.79 -13.93 4.62
N ARG A 210 -19.15 -13.06 5.41
CA ARG A 210 -17.91 -13.34 6.16
C ARG A 210 -16.83 -14.00 5.28
N GLY A 211 -16.57 -13.42 4.10
CA GLY A 211 -15.54 -13.92 3.19
C GLY A 211 -15.90 -15.21 2.44
N TYR A 212 -17.18 -15.60 2.41
CA TYR A 212 -17.67 -16.76 1.66
C TYR A 212 -17.03 -18.08 2.12
N MET A 213 -17.10 -18.36 3.43
CA MET A 213 -16.65 -19.65 3.98
C MET A 213 -17.50 -20.78 3.39
N PHE A 214 -16.85 -21.84 2.91
CA PHE A 214 -17.50 -22.96 2.23
C PHE A 214 -18.52 -23.67 3.13
N GLY A 215 -18.19 -23.87 4.40
CA GLY A 215 -19.09 -24.48 5.38
C GLY A 215 -20.39 -23.70 5.60
N ARG A 216 -20.36 -22.38 5.36
CA ARG A 216 -21.52 -21.50 5.49
C ARG A 216 -22.33 -21.39 4.21
N MET A 217 -21.66 -21.40 3.05
CA MET A 217 -22.33 -21.26 1.75
C MET A 217 -22.96 -22.54 1.25
N PHE A 218 -22.30 -23.68 1.48
CA PHE A 218 -22.66 -24.95 0.88
C PHE A 218 -23.10 -26.02 1.89
N GLY A 219 -22.96 -25.74 3.20
CA GLY A 219 -23.33 -26.67 4.28
C GLY A 219 -22.13 -27.08 5.14
N PRO A 220 -22.32 -27.45 6.42
CA PRO A 220 -21.23 -27.77 7.36
C PRO A 220 -20.26 -28.85 6.87
N GLU A 221 -20.73 -29.77 6.03
CA GLU A 221 -19.96 -30.82 5.36
C GLU A 221 -18.86 -30.31 4.44
N TYR A 222 -18.88 -29.03 4.05
CA TYR A 222 -17.81 -28.36 3.29
C TYR A 222 -16.86 -27.54 4.17
N GLY A 223 -17.13 -27.44 5.48
CA GLY A 223 -16.30 -26.67 6.42
C GLY A 223 -14.85 -27.17 6.52
N TRP A 224 -14.60 -28.43 6.19
CA TRP A 224 -13.24 -28.98 6.12
C TRP A 224 -12.36 -28.25 5.08
N ILE A 225 -12.94 -27.67 4.03
CA ILE A 225 -12.21 -26.88 3.03
C ILE A 225 -11.66 -25.62 3.69
N ASP A 226 -12.50 -24.94 4.48
CA ASP A 226 -12.08 -23.73 5.21
C ASP A 226 -10.99 -24.08 6.24
N SER A 227 -11.13 -25.19 6.95
CA SER A 227 -10.13 -25.62 7.95
C SER A 227 -8.80 -26.06 7.33
N LYS A 228 -8.82 -26.77 6.20
CA LYS A 228 -7.63 -27.35 5.57
C LYS A 228 -6.94 -26.40 4.58
N TYR A 229 -7.72 -25.59 3.88
CA TYR A 229 -7.25 -24.74 2.77
C TYR A 229 -7.56 -23.25 2.98
N GLY A 230 -7.90 -22.81 4.20
CA GLY A 230 -8.13 -21.40 4.52
C GLY A 230 -6.86 -20.52 4.61
N GLY A 231 -5.68 -21.13 4.61
CA GLY A 231 -4.41 -20.43 4.80
C GLY A 231 -4.20 -19.98 6.25
N ILE A 232 -3.11 -19.23 6.49
CA ILE A 232 -2.74 -18.72 7.83
C ILE A 232 -3.74 -17.66 8.33
N MET A 233 -4.30 -16.88 7.40
CA MET A 233 -5.19 -15.75 7.63
C MET A 233 -6.46 -15.89 6.77
N PRO A 234 -7.42 -16.73 7.20
CA PRO A 234 -8.59 -17.06 6.40
C PRO A 234 -9.56 -15.89 6.18
N ARG A 235 -9.48 -14.84 7.00
CA ARG A 235 -10.26 -13.60 6.89
C ARG A 235 -9.66 -12.66 5.84
N TRP A 236 -9.65 -13.11 4.60
CA TRP A 236 -9.13 -12.37 3.45
C TRP A 236 -9.93 -11.09 3.19
N GLU A 237 -11.23 -11.08 3.47
CA GLU A 237 -12.15 -9.98 3.20
C GLU A 237 -11.78 -8.69 3.94
N VAL A 238 -11.28 -8.83 5.18
CA VAL A 238 -10.87 -7.68 6.01
C VAL A 238 -9.65 -6.98 5.39
N HIS A 239 -8.68 -7.78 4.93
CA HIS A 239 -7.46 -7.27 4.29
C HIS A 239 -7.74 -6.72 2.89
N PHE A 240 -8.68 -7.35 2.18
CA PHE A 240 -9.09 -6.93 0.85
C PHE A 240 -9.68 -5.52 0.83
N ASN A 241 -10.25 -5.02 1.93
CA ASN A 241 -10.74 -3.63 1.99
C ASN A 241 -9.65 -2.61 1.64
N PHE A 242 -8.41 -2.81 2.08
CA PHE A 242 -7.29 -1.94 1.70
C PHE A 242 -6.90 -2.09 0.22
N THR A 243 -6.94 -3.32 -0.30
CA THR A 243 -6.69 -3.61 -1.71
C THR A 243 -7.77 -2.97 -2.60
N MET A 244 -9.03 -3.04 -2.20
CA MET A 244 -10.16 -2.43 -2.87
C MET A 244 -9.96 -0.92 -3.03
N LEU A 245 -9.55 -0.21 -1.96
CA LEU A 245 -9.26 1.22 -2.04
C LEU A 245 -8.15 1.53 -3.06
N ARG A 246 -7.11 0.69 -3.13
CA ARG A 246 -6.04 0.83 -4.14
C ARG A 246 -6.53 0.57 -5.55
N ILE A 247 -7.42 -0.41 -5.73
CA ILE A 247 -8.02 -0.73 -7.01
C ILE A 247 -8.92 0.43 -7.48
N ILE A 248 -9.73 1.01 -6.61
CA ILE A 248 -10.53 2.20 -6.93
C ILE A 248 -9.60 3.35 -7.34
N SER A 249 -8.56 3.63 -6.55
CA SER A 249 -7.57 4.67 -6.90
C SER A 249 -6.99 4.45 -8.29
N PHE A 250 -6.54 3.23 -8.59
CA PHE A 250 -6.03 2.87 -9.91
C PHE A 250 -7.06 3.09 -11.01
N ASN A 251 -8.31 2.67 -10.82
CA ASN A 251 -9.37 2.83 -11.82
C ASN A 251 -9.66 4.32 -12.09
N MET A 252 -9.65 5.14 -11.04
CA MET A 252 -9.88 6.59 -11.16
C MET A 252 -8.70 7.29 -11.84
N ASP A 253 -7.47 6.98 -11.44
CA ASP A 253 -6.26 7.51 -12.07
C ASP A 253 -6.20 7.14 -13.55
N TYR A 254 -6.55 5.90 -13.89
CA TYR A 254 -6.61 5.44 -15.28
C TYR A 254 -7.71 6.17 -16.07
N TYR A 255 -8.90 6.34 -15.49
CA TYR A 255 -9.98 7.09 -16.13
C TYR A 255 -9.56 8.53 -16.43
N TRP A 256 -8.98 9.23 -15.45
CA TRP A 256 -8.50 10.59 -15.62
C TRP A 256 -7.35 10.68 -16.63
N ALA A 257 -6.44 9.72 -16.66
CA ALA A 257 -5.38 9.67 -17.67
C ALA A 257 -5.93 9.56 -19.11
N LEU A 258 -7.14 9.02 -19.29
CA LEU A 258 -7.78 8.93 -20.61
C LEU A 258 -8.68 10.12 -20.94
N THR A 259 -9.31 10.75 -19.94
CA THR A 259 -10.26 11.85 -20.16
C THR A 259 -9.64 13.23 -20.05
N THR A 260 -8.60 13.36 -19.22
CA THR A 260 -7.83 14.58 -19.08
C THR A 260 -6.69 14.47 -20.09
N GLY A 261 -6.92 14.95 -21.31
CA GLY A 261 -5.83 15.18 -22.26
C GLY A 261 -4.84 16.21 -21.69
N PRO A 262 -3.64 16.36 -22.27
CA PRO A 262 -2.74 17.44 -21.87
C PRO A 262 -3.51 18.75 -22.01
N ASP A 263 -3.66 19.50 -20.92
CA ASP A 263 -4.53 20.67 -20.79
C ASP A 263 -4.46 21.58 -22.03
N LEU A 264 -5.40 21.40 -22.96
CA LEU A 264 -5.77 22.41 -23.94
C LEU A 264 -6.92 23.17 -23.30
N GLU A 265 -6.55 24.05 -22.38
CA GLU A 265 -7.39 25.17 -21.98
C GLU A 265 -7.81 25.91 -23.26
N VAL A 266 -9.12 25.92 -23.50
CA VAL A 266 -9.80 26.77 -24.49
C VAL A 266 -9.86 28.20 -23.95
#